data_AF-A0A656PLQ9-F1
#
_entry.id   AF-A0A656PLQ9-F1
#
_cell.length_a   1.000
_cell.length_b   1.000
_cell.length_c   1.000
_cell.angle_alpha   90.00
_cell.angle_beta   90.00
_cell.angle_gamma   90.00
#
_symmetry.space_group_name_H-M   'P 1'
#
loop_
_entity.id
_entity.type
_entity.pdbx_description
1 polymer ?
#
loop_
_entity_poly.entity_id
_entity_poly.type
_entity_poly.pdbx_seq_one_letter_code
_entity_poly.pdbx_strand_id
1 'polypeptide(L)'
;MSEISTKIKDIRNSFKLSQYRFGKKIGVSGKTISAYETGRAVPPERTINLISEVFSAPILYMNKVEKCKLRDQIISLKNFVENLEKVLAEN
;
A
#
# COMPACT_ATOMS: atom_id res chain seq x y z
N MET A 1 -9.93 -9.62 4.43
CA MET A 1 -8.59 -9.17 4.87
C MET A 1 -8.03 -8.26 3.79
N SER A 2 -7.49 -7.09 4.14
CA SER A 2 -6.98 -6.14 3.13
C SER A 2 -5.56 -6.51 2.69
N GLU A 3 -5.16 -6.06 1.50
CA GLU A 3 -3.81 -6.25 0.93
C GLU A 3 -2.71 -5.82 1.92
N ILE A 4 -2.92 -4.70 2.62
CA ILE A 4 -2.01 -4.17 3.64
C ILE A 4 -1.92 -5.07 4.88
N SER A 5 -3.05 -5.63 5.34
CA SER A 5 -3.07 -6.54 6.50
C SER A 5 -2.18 -7.77 6.26
N THR A 6 -2.28 -8.36 5.07
CA THR A 6 -1.46 -9.52 4.68
C THR A 6 0.00 -9.12 4.56
N LYS A 7 0.31 -7.99 3.92
CA LYS A 7 1.70 -7.53 3.74
C LYS A 7 2.42 -7.27 5.07
N ILE A 8 1.74 -6.65 6.04
CA ILE A 8 2.31 -6.43 7.38
C ILE A 8 2.62 -7.76 8.06
N LYS A 9 1.69 -8.73 7.98
CA LYS A 9 1.88 -10.06 8.54
C LYS A 9 3.05 -10.80 7.88
N ASP A 10 3.20 -10.69 6.57
CA ASP A 10 4.27 -11.33 5.81
C ASP A 10 5.64 -10.76 6.18
N ILE A 11 5.76 -9.43 6.29
CA ILE A 11 6.98 -8.77 6.75
C ILE A 11 7.29 -9.22 8.19
N ARG A 12 6.30 -9.21 9.10
CA ARG A 12 6.56 -9.69 10.46
C ARG A 12 7.07 -11.14 10.49
N ASN A 13 6.47 -12.01 9.67
CA ASN A 13 6.82 -13.42 9.61
C ASN A 13 8.19 -13.67 8.96
N SER A 14 8.59 -12.89 7.94
CA SER A 14 9.92 -13.01 7.32
C SER A 14 11.05 -12.72 8.30
N PHE A 15 10.81 -11.80 9.25
CA PHE A 15 11.72 -11.49 10.35
C PHE A 15 11.51 -12.40 11.58
N LYS A 16 10.59 -13.38 11.52
CA LYS A 16 10.27 -14.33 12.61
C LYS A 16 9.94 -13.64 13.94
N LEU A 17 9.25 -12.50 13.89
CA LEU A 17 8.90 -11.72 15.07
C LEU A 17 7.48 -12.03 15.56
N SER A 18 7.29 -11.99 16.89
CA SER A 18 5.95 -11.92 17.48
C SER A 18 5.32 -10.54 17.24
N GLN A 19 3.99 -10.45 17.28
CA GLN A 19 3.27 -9.18 17.14
C GLN A 19 3.73 -8.14 18.17
N TYR A 20 4.05 -8.59 19.40
CA TYR A 20 4.62 -7.72 20.43
C TYR A 20 6.00 -7.17 20.06
N ARG A 21 6.94 -8.04 19.63
CA ARG A 21 8.30 -7.59 19.25
C ARG A 21 8.30 -6.72 18.00
N PHE A 22 7.42 -7.03 17.05
CA PHE A 22 7.21 -6.22 15.85
C PHE A 22 6.67 -4.84 16.20
N GLY A 23 5.61 -4.78 17.02
CA GLY A 23 5.04 -3.53 17.50
C GLY A 23 6.05 -2.67 18.25
N LYS A 24 6.84 -3.29 19.15
CA LYS A 24 7.90 -2.60 19.90
C LYS A 24 8.94 -1.93 18.99
N LYS A 25 9.29 -2.53 17.85
CA LYS A 25 10.23 -1.96 16.88
C LYS A 25 9.69 -0.72 16.16
N ILE A 26 8.37 -0.61 15.99
CA ILE A 26 7.72 0.52 15.31
C ILE A 26 6.96 1.45 16.28
N GLY A 27 7.16 1.28 17.59
CA GLY A 27 6.55 2.15 18.61
C GLY A 27 5.06 1.94 18.86
N VAL A 28 4.50 0.77 18.55
CA VAL A 28 3.07 0.45 18.81
C VAL A 28 2.89 -0.82 19.63
N SER A 29 1.70 -1.01 20.21
CA SER A 29 1.41 -2.23 20.99
C SER A 29 1.25 -3.47 20.10
N GLY A 30 1.49 -4.66 20.64
CA GLY A 30 1.20 -5.92 19.94
C GLY A 30 -0.30 -6.08 19.58
N LYS A 31 -1.20 -5.50 20.39
CA LYS A 31 -2.64 -5.46 20.08
C LYS A 31 -2.94 -4.61 18.85
N THR A 32 -2.22 -3.50 18.68
CA THR A 32 -2.30 -2.63 17.50
C THR A 32 -1.87 -3.38 16.24
N ILE A 33 -0.76 -4.13 16.30
CA ILE A 33 -0.32 -5.00 15.19
C ILE A 33 -1.36 -6.07 14.87
N SER A 34 -1.92 -6.73 15.89
CA SER A 34 -3.01 -7.68 15.70
C SER A 34 -4.19 -7.05 14.97
N ALA A 35 -4.62 -5.84 15.37
CA ALA A 35 -5.71 -5.13 14.70
C ALA A 35 -5.42 -4.83 13.23
N TYR A 36 -4.18 -4.43 12.89
CA TYR A 36 -3.75 -4.22 11.51
C TYR A 36 -3.73 -5.53 10.71
N GLU A 37 -3.15 -6.59 11.24
CA GLU A 37 -3.03 -7.89 10.57
C GLU A 37 -4.39 -8.60 10.38
N THR A 38 -5.35 -8.36 11.27
CA THR A 38 -6.73 -8.89 11.12
C THR A 38 -7.63 -7.98 10.28
N GLY A 39 -7.16 -6.78 9.92
CA GLY A 39 -7.96 -5.78 9.20
C GLY A 39 -9.05 -5.10 10.03
N ARG A 40 -8.97 -5.19 11.37
CA ARG A 40 -9.87 -4.49 12.29
C ARG A 40 -9.57 -2.99 12.38
N ALA A 41 -8.33 -2.62 12.08
CA ALA A 41 -7.90 -1.23 11.97
C ALA A 41 -7.04 -1.07 10.72
N VAL A 42 -7.13 0.09 10.07
CA VAL A 42 -6.23 0.47 8.98
C VAL A 42 -5.03 1.21 9.58
N PRO A 43 -3.80 0.77 9.30
CA PRO A 43 -2.61 1.49 9.76
C PRO A 43 -2.55 2.87 9.09
N PRO A 44 -2.25 3.95 9.86
CA PRO A 44 -1.97 5.25 9.28
C PRO A 44 -0.78 5.19 8.34
N GLU A 45 -0.74 6.10 7.35
CA GLU A 45 0.36 6.19 6.37
C GLU A 45 1.74 6.29 7.05
N ARG A 46 1.85 7.10 8.12
CA ARG A 46 3.06 7.20 8.93
C ARG A 46 3.55 5.85 9.46
N THR A 47 2.63 5.00 9.89
CA THR A 47 2.98 3.65 10.39
C THR A 47 3.42 2.75 9.25
N ILE A 48 2.81 2.86 8.07
CA ILE A 48 3.22 2.10 6.87
C ILE A 48 4.64 2.49 6.45
N ASN A 49 4.92 3.79 6.39
CA ASN A 49 6.26 4.32 6.07
C ASN A 49 7.29 3.87 7.09
N LEU A 50 6.96 3.94 8.38
CA LEU A 50 7.84 3.48 9.46
C LEU A 50 8.14 1.97 9.37
N ILE A 51 7.15 1.13 9.04
CA ILE A 51 7.40 -0.30 8.81
C ILE A 51 8.34 -0.48 7.62
N SER A 52 8.13 0.26 6.53
CA SER A 52 8.98 0.20 5.34
C SER A 52 10.43 0.59 5.65
N GLU A 53 10.64 1.64 6.45
CA GLU A 53 11.96 2.11 6.87
C GLU A 53 12.65 1.09 7.80
N VAL A 54 11.97 0.68 8.89
CA VAL A 54 12.55 -0.18 9.94
C VAL A 54 12.89 -1.58 9.44
N PHE A 55 12.12 -2.10 8.49
CA PHE A 55 12.32 -3.44 7.94
C PHE A 55 12.90 -3.44 6.52
N SER A 56 13.26 -2.26 5.99
CA SER A 56 13.80 -2.07 4.63
C SER A 56 12.99 -2.81 3.55
N ALA A 57 11.67 -2.86 3.74
CA ALA A 57 10.75 -3.64 2.94
C ALA A 57 9.67 -2.72 2.35
N PRO A 58 9.68 -2.41 1.05
CA PRO A 58 8.72 -1.49 0.46
C PRO A 58 7.30 -2.04 0.62
N ILE A 59 6.46 -1.28 1.31
CA ILE A 59 5.02 -1.50 1.36
C ILE A 59 4.37 -0.54 0.37
N LEU A 60 4.10 -1.02 -0.83
CA LEU A 60 3.20 -0.34 -1.76
C LEU A 60 1.77 -0.57 -1.28
N TYR A 61 1.21 0.45 -0.63
CA TYR A 61 -0.20 0.51 -0.27
C TYR A 61 -0.82 1.75 -0.87
N MET A 62 -2.01 1.58 -1.43
CA MET A 62 -2.77 2.66 -2.03
C MET A 62 -4.23 2.51 -1.64
N ASN A 63 -4.82 3.60 -1.18
CA ASN A 63 -6.23 3.59 -0.79
C ASN A 63 -7.14 3.55 -2.03
N LYS A 64 -8.43 3.26 -1.83
CA LYS A 64 -9.40 3.13 -2.92
C LYS A 64 -9.54 4.43 -3.73
N VAL A 65 -9.41 5.58 -3.07
CA VAL A 65 -9.56 6.90 -3.70
C VAL A 65 -8.39 7.19 -4.65
N GLU A 66 -7.15 6.96 -4.20
CA GLU A 66 -5.94 7.08 -5.02
C GLU A 66 -5.97 6.12 -6.21
N LYS A 67 -6.40 4.87 -6.00
CA LYS A 67 -6.59 3.91 -7.10
C LYS A 67 -7.60 4.42 -8.14
N CYS A 68 -8.67 5.08 -7.73
CA CYS A 68 -9.62 5.70 -8.67
C CYS A 68 -8.98 6.87 -9.43
N LYS A 69 -8.29 7.79 -8.74
CA LYS A 69 -7.61 8.93 -9.40
C LYS A 69 -6.61 8.48 -10.46
N LEU A 70 -5.81 7.45 -10.17
CA LEU A 70 -4.88 6.90 -11.16
C LEU A 70 -5.60 6.26 -12.36
N ARG A 71 -6.74 5.58 -12.13
CA ARG A 71 -7.55 5.06 -13.23
C ARG A 71 -8.06 6.19 -14.13
N ASP A 72 -8.54 7.27 -13.54
CA ASP A 72 -9.04 8.43 -14.29
C ASP A 72 -7.93 9.07 -15.13
N GLN A 73 -6.73 9.20 -14.56
CA GLN A 73 -5.53 9.67 -15.28
C GLN A 73 -5.17 8.73 -16.45
N ILE A 74 -5.21 7.41 -16.25
CA ILE A 74 -4.94 6.43 -17.31
C ILE A 74 -5.96 6.57 -18.44
N ILE A 75 -7.24 6.77 -18.13
CA ILE A 75 -8.29 6.96 -19.15
C ILE A 75 -8.02 8.24 -19.94
N SER A 76 -7.70 9.34 -19.27
CA SER A 76 -7.38 10.61 -19.93
C SER A 76 -6.18 10.47 -20.88
N LEU A 77 -5.12 9.79 -20.44
CA LEU A 77 -3.95 9.52 -21.26
C LEU A 77 -4.27 8.64 -22.48
N LYS A 78 -5.10 7.60 -22.31
CA LYS A 78 -5.53 6.74 -23.42
C LYS A 78 -6.29 7.53 -24.47
N ASN A 79 -7.24 8.37 -24.05
CA ASN A 79 -8.00 9.22 -24.97
C ASN A 79 -7.08 10.21 -25.70
N PHE A 80 -6.08 10.74 -24.99
CA PHE A 80 -5.09 11.62 -25.61
C PHE A 80 -4.27 10.90 -26.68
N VAL A 81 -3.79 9.69 -26.40
CA VAL A 81 -3.07 8.86 -27.38
C VAL A 81 -3.95 8.55 -28.59
N GLU A 82 -5.21 8.16 -28.38
CA GLU A 82 -6.15 7.88 -29.47
C GLU A 82 -6.37 9.11 -30.38
N ASN A 83 -6.44 10.30 -29.80
CA ASN A 83 -6.55 11.54 -30.58
C ASN A 83 -5.28 11.81 -31.40
N LEU A 84 -4.09 11.57 -30.84
CA LEU A 84 -2.83 11.71 -31.57
C LEU A 84 -2.75 10.74 -32.75
N GLU A 85 -3.18 9.48 -32.55
CA GLU A 85 -3.22 8.47 -33.60
C GLU A 85 -4.13 8.89 -34.77
N LYS A 86 -5.29 9.50 -34.48
CA LYS A 86 -6.20 10.03 -35.51
C LYS A 86 -5.54 11.15 -36.32
N VAL A 87 -4.90 12.12 -35.66
CA VAL A 87 -4.22 13.24 -36.34
C VAL A 87 -3.08 12.74 -37.23
N LEU A 88 -2.38 11.68 -36.83
CA LEU A 88 -1.31 11.10 -37.63
C LEU A 88 -1.82 10.25 -38.80
N ALA A 89 -3.02 9.67 -38.70
CA ALA A 89 -3.63 8.88 -39.78
C ALA A 89 -4.30 9.73 -40.87
N GLU A 90 -4.60 11.00 -40.59
CA GLU A 90 -5.22 11.95 -41.53
C GLU A 90 -4.18 12.70 -42.41
N ASN A 91 -2.87 12.49 -42.19
CA ASN A 91 -1.78 13.00 -43.03
C ASN A 91 -1.14 11.87 -43.87
#